data_AF-A0A848VIT0-F1
#
_entry.id   AF-A0A848VIT0-F1
#
_cell.length_a   1.000
_cell.length_b   1.000
_cell.length_c   1.000
_cell.angle_alpha   90.00
_cell.angle_beta   90.00
_cell.angle_gamma   90.00
#
_symmetry.space_group_name_H-M   'P 1'
#
loop_
_entity.id
_entity.type
_entity.pdbx_description
1 polymer ?
#
loop_
_entity_poly.entity_id
_entity_poly.type
_entity_poly.pdbx_seq_one_letter_code
_entity_poly.pdbx_strand_id
1 'polypeptide(L)'
;MEPLGTAASITSLAKAPYRALNMRYWLIILLAMGPSVATGQPYLEVSARSGIDVVLRASGIATADIDLDGDLDLYTVSPEERDESDPTTWNHLLRNRGDGTFEDITVGSGIEPFDGGYRRGQQGNRFGVSWGDFDGDRF
;
A
#
# COMPACT_ATOMS: atom_id res chain seq x y z
N MET A 1 6.88 -19.01 94.44
CA MET A 1 7.30 -18.19 93.28
C MET A 1 7.21 -19.09 92.07
N GLU A 2 6.13 -18.97 91.31
CA GLU A 2 5.81 -19.77 90.12
C GLU A 2 6.80 -19.47 88.97
N PRO A 3 7.21 -20.47 88.16
CA PRO A 3 8.04 -20.21 86.98
C PRO A 3 7.21 -19.81 85.75
N LEU A 4 7.87 -19.06 84.89
CA LEU A 4 7.38 -18.41 83.67
C LEU A 4 6.76 -19.39 82.66
N GLY A 5 5.64 -18.94 82.06
CA GLY A 5 4.87 -19.66 81.07
C GLY A 5 5.62 -19.97 79.76
N THR A 6 5.32 -21.15 79.25
CA THR A 6 5.81 -21.78 78.02
C THR A 6 5.51 -20.94 76.78
N ALA A 7 6.52 -20.81 75.90
CA ALA A 7 6.41 -20.13 74.61
C ALA A 7 5.38 -20.81 73.68
N ALA A 8 4.50 -20.01 73.09
CA ALA A 8 3.56 -20.46 72.07
C ALA A 8 4.31 -20.77 70.75
N SER A 9 4.13 -21.99 70.26
CA SER A 9 4.69 -22.48 69.00
C SER A 9 4.03 -21.79 67.80
N ILE A 10 4.77 -20.90 67.14
CA ILE A 10 4.42 -20.34 65.83
C ILE A 10 4.90 -21.29 64.73
N THR A 11 4.13 -22.32 64.41
CA THR A 11 4.36 -23.06 63.16
C THR A 11 3.08 -23.71 62.67
N SER A 12 2.45 -23.12 61.64
CA SER A 12 1.78 -23.85 60.54
C SER A 12 0.93 -22.88 59.69
N LEU A 13 1.58 -22.09 58.84
CA LEU A 13 0.97 -21.66 57.57
C LEU A 13 1.46 -22.65 56.51
N ALA A 14 0.72 -23.75 56.35
CA ALA A 14 0.99 -24.72 55.31
C ALA A 14 0.84 -24.02 53.93
N LYS A 15 1.95 -23.82 53.23
CA LYS A 15 1.94 -23.50 51.80
C LYS A 15 1.18 -24.61 51.07
N ALA A 16 0.07 -24.28 50.43
CA ALA A 16 -0.63 -25.22 49.56
C ALA A 16 0.36 -25.81 48.53
N PRO A 17 0.35 -27.13 48.29
CA PRO A 17 1.32 -27.74 47.38
C PRO A 17 0.99 -27.31 45.94
N TYR A 18 1.95 -26.69 45.26
CA TYR A 18 1.89 -26.50 43.82
C TYR A 18 1.75 -27.90 43.17
N ARG A 19 0.57 -28.22 42.63
CA ARG A 19 0.38 -29.44 41.84
C ARG A 19 1.08 -29.24 40.51
N ALA A 20 2.27 -29.82 40.37
CA ALA A 20 3.00 -29.82 39.11
C ALA A 20 2.11 -30.40 38.00
N LEU A 21 2.02 -29.67 36.89
CA LEU A 21 1.29 -30.13 35.71
C LEU A 21 1.97 -31.39 35.15
N ASN A 22 1.19 -32.45 34.90
CA ASN A 22 1.71 -33.73 34.42
C ASN A 22 2.43 -33.54 33.06
N MET A 23 3.59 -34.20 32.89
CA MET A 23 4.43 -34.19 31.67
C MET A 23 3.62 -34.40 30.38
N ARG A 24 2.53 -35.17 30.46
CA ARG A 24 1.60 -35.40 29.34
C ARG A 24 0.96 -34.13 28.78
N TYR A 25 0.72 -33.12 29.62
CA TYR A 25 0.15 -31.84 29.17
C TYR A 25 1.20 -30.92 28.51
N TRP A 26 2.47 -31.02 28.91
CA TRP A 26 3.56 -30.28 28.27
C TRP A 26 3.78 -30.69 26.82
N LEU A 27 3.65 -31.98 26.52
CA LEU A 27 3.70 -32.49 25.15
C LEU A 27 2.55 -31.94 24.28
N ILE A 28 1.34 -31.84 24.84
CA ILE A 28 0.18 -31.27 24.14
C ILE A 28 0.40 -29.77 23.86
N ILE A 29 0.94 -29.03 24.82
CA ILE A 29 1.24 -27.59 24.66
C ILE A 29 2.33 -27.38 23.60
N LEU A 30 3.41 -28.16 23.61
CA LEU A 30 4.50 -28.05 22.63
C LEU A 30 4.04 -28.41 21.21
N LEU A 31 3.15 -29.40 21.05
CA LEU A 31 2.56 -29.75 19.75
C LEU A 31 1.56 -28.69 19.24
N ALA A 32 0.85 -28.02 20.15
CA ALA A 32 -0.10 -26.97 19.80
C ALA A 32 0.57 -25.64 19.40
N MET A 33 1.84 -25.43 19.77
CA MET A 33 2.63 -24.24 19.42
C MET A 33 3.62 -24.49 18.27
N GLY A 34 3.24 -25.37 17.32
CA GLY A 34 4.05 -25.63 16.14
C GLY A 34 4.49 -24.32 15.44
N PRO A 35 5.68 -24.31 14.80
CA PRO A 35 6.19 -23.11 14.15
C PRO A 35 5.19 -22.60 13.11
N SER A 36 4.70 -21.39 13.31
CA SER A 36 3.94 -20.69 12.29
C SER A 36 4.95 -20.11 11.30
N VAL A 37 5.09 -20.74 10.14
CA VAL A 37 5.88 -20.17 9.05
C VAL A 37 5.10 -18.99 8.49
N ALA A 38 5.51 -17.77 8.86
CA ALA A 38 5.03 -16.58 8.18
C ALA A 38 5.82 -16.42 6.88
N THR A 39 5.19 -16.70 5.74
CA THR A 39 5.72 -16.33 4.43
C THR A 39 5.30 -14.90 4.11
N GLY A 40 6.24 -14.05 3.70
CA GLY A 40 5.90 -12.72 3.18
C GLY A 40 5.10 -12.84 1.87
N GLN A 41 4.23 -11.87 1.62
CA GLN A 41 3.54 -11.79 0.34
C GLN A 41 4.56 -11.47 -0.77
N PRO A 42 4.66 -12.28 -1.84
CA PRO A 42 5.62 -12.01 -2.91
C PRO A 42 5.24 -10.72 -3.64
N TYR A 43 6.25 -9.94 -4.02
CA TYR A 43 6.07 -8.89 -5.00
C TYR A 43 5.77 -9.54 -6.36
N LEU A 44 4.63 -9.19 -6.95
CA LEU A 44 4.28 -9.56 -8.32
C LEU A 44 4.33 -8.30 -9.16
N GLU A 45 5.24 -8.26 -10.13
CA GLU A 45 5.29 -7.24 -11.17
C GLU A 45 4.09 -7.48 -12.10
N VAL A 46 3.28 -6.45 -12.30
CA VAL A 46 2.03 -6.52 -13.09
C VAL A 46 1.90 -5.42 -14.12
N SER A 47 2.92 -4.57 -14.31
CA SER A 47 2.79 -3.34 -15.13
C SER A 47 2.39 -3.66 -16.57
N ALA A 48 3.00 -4.68 -17.18
CA ALA A 48 2.65 -5.15 -18.51
C ALA A 48 1.24 -5.77 -18.57
N ARG A 49 0.82 -6.47 -17.50
CA ARG A 49 -0.52 -7.07 -17.44
C ARG A 49 -1.61 -6.02 -17.22
N SER A 50 -1.32 -4.97 -16.46
CA SER A 50 -2.25 -3.88 -16.19
C SER A 50 -2.25 -2.82 -17.29
N GLY A 51 -1.34 -2.88 -18.27
CA GLY A 51 -1.26 -1.92 -19.37
C GLY A 51 -0.65 -0.57 -18.98
N ILE A 52 0.20 -0.54 -17.94
CA ILE A 52 0.89 0.69 -17.48
C ILE A 52 2.39 0.67 -17.76
N ASP A 53 2.89 -0.34 -18.47
CA ASP A 53 4.30 -0.52 -18.82
C ASP A 53 4.85 0.56 -19.76
N VAL A 54 3.97 1.38 -20.38
CA VAL A 54 4.37 2.59 -21.10
C VAL A 54 4.88 3.70 -20.16
N VAL A 55 4.43 3.69 -18.90
CA VAL A 55 4.76 4.70 -17.88
C VAL A 55 6.06 4.33 -17.16
N LEU A 56 7.18 4.38 -17.88
CA LEU A 56 8.48 3.97 -17.33
C LEU A 56 9.22 5.08 -16.58
N ARG A 57 8.97 6.34 -16.92
CA ARG A 57 9.74 7.50 -16.44
C ARG A 57 8.89 8.50 -15.66
N ALA A 58 7.74 8.08 -15.15
CA ALA A 58 6.87 8.99 -14.39
C ALA A 58 7.58 9.53 -13.14
N SER A 59 7.45 10.83 -12.94
CA SER A 59 7.94 11.57 -11.77
C SER A 59 6.82 11.93 -10.79
N GLY A 60 5.56 11.87 -11.23
CA GLY A 60 4.39 12.13 -10.41
C GLY A 60 3.13 11.50 -11.00
N ILE A 61 2.15 11.27 -10.13
CA ILE A 61 0.86 10.67 -10.45
C ILE A 61 -0.26 11.40 -9.72
N ALA A 62 -1.39 11.60 -10.39
CA ALA A 62 -2.65 12.03 -9.81
C ALA A 62 -3.75 11.05 -10.25
N THR A 63 -4.77 10.92 -9.41
CA THR A 63 -5.91 10.04 -9.66
C THR A 63 -7.20 10.83 -9.67
N ALA A 64 -8.08 10.54 -10.61
CA ALA A 64 -9.42 11.10 -10.72
C ALA A 64 -10.32 10.13 -11.48
N ASP A 65 -11.62 10.14 -11.23
CA ASP A 65 -12.61 9.44 -12.05
C ASP A 65 -13.06 10.41 -13.13
N ILE A 66 -12.49 10.32 -14.34
CA ILE A 66 -12.67 11.34 -15.39
C ILE A 66 -13.84 11.05 -16.32
N ASP A 67 -14.39 9.83 -16.30
CA ASP A 67 -15.53 9.44 -17.13
C ASP A 67 -16.79 9.01 -16.35
N LEU A 68 -16.76 9.12 -15.01
CA LEU A 68 -17.85 8.83 -14.08
C LEU A 68 -18.30 7.38 -14.03
N ASP A 69 -17.42 6.45 -14.35
CA ASP A 69 -17.73 5.04 -14.21
C ASP A 69 -17.54 4.52 -12.78
N GLY A 70 -16.97 5.34 -11.89
CA GLY A 70 -16.71 5.04 -10.49
C GLY A 70 -15.36 4.37 -10.24
N ASP A 71 -14.56 4.16 -11.28
CA ASP A 71 -13.20 3.68 -11.20
C ASP A 71 -12.20 4.85 -11.30
N LEU A 72 -11.18 4.86 -10.43
CA LEU A 72 -10.17 5.92 -10.48
C LEU A 72 -9.20 5.69 -11.63
N ASP A 73 -9.08 6.70 -12.49
CA ASP A 73 -8.12 6.81 -13.58
C ASP A 73 -6.79 7.41 -13.11
N LEU A 74 -5.76 7.31 -13.95
CA LEU A 74 -4.41 7.80 -13.63
C LEU A 74 -3.97 8.86 -14.63
N TYR A 75 -3.44 9.97 -14.14
CA TYR A 75 -2.65 10.91 -14.94
C TYR A 75 -1.22 10.97 -14.43
N THR A 76 -0.26 10.77 -15.33
CA THR A 76 1.17 10.67 -14.99
C THR A 76 1.97 11.74 -15.71
N VAL A 77 2.99 12.27 -15.04
CA VAL A 77 3.90 13.25 -15.65
C VAL A 77 5.32 12.72 -15.77
N SER A 78 5.93 12.93 -16.94
CA SER A 78 7.34 12.59 -17.17
C SER A 78 8.22 13.84 -17.03
N PRO A 79 9.38 13.72 -16.37
CA PRO A 79 10.24 14.87 -16.08
C PRO A 79 10.95 15.40 -17.32
N GLU A 80 11.15 14.57 -18.35
CA GLU A 80 11.77 14.96 -19.60
C GLU A 80 10.83 15.81 -20.47
N GLU A 81 11.41 16.62 -21.36
CA GLU A 81 10.68 17.19 -22.48
C GLU A 81 10.14 16.05 -23.37
N ARG A 82 8.98 16.27 -23.98
CA ARG A 82 8.36 15.23 -24.79
C ARG A 82 9.17 15.01 -26.06
N ASP A 83 9.52 13.76 -26.29
CA ASP A 83 10.12 13.25 -27.51
C ASP A 83 9.07 12.39 -28.23
N GLU A 84 8.60 12.81 -29.40
CA GLU A 84 7.62 12.05 -30.19
C GLU A 84 8.13 10.65 -30.59
N SER A 85 9.45 10.44 -30.58
CA SER A 85 10.06 9.14 -30.86
C SER A 85 10.19 8.23 -29.63
N ASP A 86 9.98 8.76 -28.43
CA ASP A 86 10.06 8.02 -27.16
C ASP A 86 8.80 8.29 -26.31
N PRO A 87 7.77 7.43 -26.40
CA PRO A 87 6.54 7.53 -25.61
C PRO A 87 6.78 7.57 -24.10
N THR A 88 7.90 7.06 -23.59
CA THR A 88 8.18 7.06 -22.15
C THR A 88 8.42 8.47 -21.59
N THR A 89 8.70 9.44 -22.46
CA THR A 89 8.85 10.86 -22.10
C THR A 89 7.52 11.61 -22.04
N TRP A 90 6.41 10.94 -22.35
CA TRP A 90 5.10 11.57 -22.46
C TRP A 90 4.42 11.63 -21.10
N ASN A 91 3.50 12.58 -20.95
CA ASN A 91 2.48 12.47 -19.91
C ASN A 91 1.42 11.50 -20.42
N HIS A 92 0.87 10.66 -19.54
CA HIS A 92 -0.16 9.70 -19.91
C HIS A 92 -1.43 9.93 -19.09
N LEU A 93 -2.59 9.80 -19.75
CA LEU A 93 -3.88 9.61 -19.10
C LEU A 93 -4.37 8.21 -19.38
N LEU A 94 -4.52 7.46 -18.31
CA LEU A 94 -4.82 6.04 -18.33
C LEU A 94 -6.18 5.83 -17.70
N ARG A 95 -7.16 5.45 -18.53
CA ARG A 95 -8.49 5.09 -18.04
C ARG A 95 -8.47 3.70 -17.41
N ASN A 96 -9.00 3.57 -16.21
CA ASN A 96 -9.21 2.30 -15.54
C ASN A 96 -10.40 1.56 -16.17
N ARG A 97 -10.26 0.26 -16.43
CA ARG A 97 -11.34 -0.56 -17.01
C ARG A 97 -12.19 -1.30 -15.97
N GLY A 98 -11.93 -1.07 -14.68
CA GLY A 98 -12.60 -1.73 -13.56
C GLY A 98 -12.16 -3.18 -13.30
N ASP A 99 -11.32 -3.75 -14.17
CA ASP A 99 -10.80 -5.12 -14.05
C ASP A 99 -9.32 -5.19 -13.62
N GLY A 100 -8.77 -4.05 -13.19
CA GLY A 100 -7.35 -3.88 -12.84
C GLY A 100 -6.44 -3.66 -14.04
N THR A 101 -7.01 -3.44 -15.23
CA THR A 101 -6.28 -3.01 -16.42
C THR A 101 -6.59 -1.56 -16.77
N PHE A 102 -5.67 -0.94 -17.51
CA PHE A 102 -5.73 0.45 -17.92
C PHE A 102 -5.65 0.57 -19.44
N GLU A 103 -6.29 1.61 -19.96
CA GLU A 103 -6.25 2.02 -21.36
C GLU A 103 -5.60 3.39 -21.49
N ASP A 104 -4.57 3.49 -22.33
CA ASP A 104 -4.00 4.79 -22.66
C ASP A 104 -4.96 5.55 -23.58
N ILE A 105 -5.60 6.59 -23.03
CA ILE A 105 -6.50 7.50 -23.72
C ILE A 105 -5.88 8.88 -23.90
N THR A 106 -4.54 8.97 -23.83
CA THR A 106 -3.83 10.25 -23.91
C THR A 106 -4.15 10.98 -25.19
N VAL A 107 -4.16 10.27 -26.33
CA VAL A 107 -4.45 10.85 -27.64
C VAL A 107 -5.94 11.17 -27.76
N GLY A 108 -6.25 12.46 -27.95
CA GLY A 108 -7.62 12.94 -28.13
C GLY A 108 -8.32 13.33 -26.83
N SER A 109 -7.62 13.27 -25.69
CA SER A 109 -8.14 13.73 -24.39
C SER A 109 -8.01 15.24 -24.20
N GLY A 110 -7.25 15.93 -25.06
CA GLY A 110 -6.95 17.35 -24.95
C GLY A 110 -5.79 17.67 -23.99
N ILE A 111 -5.15 16.64 -23.41
CA ILE A 111 -3.90 16.78 -22.64
C ILE A 111 -2.67 16.58 -23.53
N GLU A 112 -2.84 16.03 -24.73
CA GLU A 112 -1.76 15.91 -25.70
C GLU A 112 -1.20 17.30 -26.04
N PRO A 113 0.09 17.40 -26.41
CA PRO A 113 0.62 18.64 -26.92
C PRO A 113 -0.12 19.02 -28.21
N PHE A 114 -0.53 20.29 -28.32
CA PHE A 114 -1.15 20.80 -29.54
C PHE A 114 -0.09 20.93 -30.65
N ASP A 115 -0.45 20.50 -31.85
CA ASP A 115 0.31 20.71 -33.08
C ASP A 115 0.61 22.22 -33.25
N GLY A 116 1.87 22.61 -33.05
CA GLY A 116 2.35 24.00 -33.17
C GLY A 116 2.87 24.66 -31.90
N GLY A 117 2.85 23.97 -30.75
CA GLY A 117 3.61 24.40 -29.57
C GLY A 117 3.01 23.99 -28.23
N TYR A 118 3.90 23.71 -27.28
CA TYR A 118 3.54 23.46 -25.89
C TYR A 118 2.71 24.62 -25.31
N ARG A 119 1.59 24.29 -24.65
CA ARG A 119 1.06 25.18 -23.60
C ARG A 119 2.18 25.40 -22.58
N ARG A 120 2.39 26.61 -22.06
CA ARG A 120 3.50 26.95 -21.13
C ARG A 120 3.70 25.93 -19.98
N GLY A 121 2.65 25.22 -19.56
CA GLY A 121 2.71 24.17 -18.53
C GLY A 121 3.31 22.83 -18.97
N GLN A 122 3.64 22.65 -20.25
CA GLN A 122 4.28 21.43 -20.77
C GLN A 122 5.75 21.62 -21.17
N GLN A 123 6.32 22.81 -20.91
CA GLN A 123 7.76 23.06 -21.07
C GLN A 123 8.47 22.92 -19.72
N GLY A 124 9.68 22.36 -19.74
CA GLY A 124 10.51 22.20 -18.56
C GLY A 124 10.18 20.96 -17.72
N ASN A 125 10.97 20.78 -16.66
CA ASN A 125 10.89 19.57 -15.84
C ASN A 125 9.60 19.53 -15.03
N ARG A 126 8.90 18.40 -15.13
CA ARG A 126 7.72 18.08 -14.32
C ARG A 126 8.12 17.09 -13.24
N PHE A 127 7.70 17.31 -12.01
CA PHE A 127 8.05 16.44 -10.87
C PHE A 127 6.84 16.05 -10.01
N GLY A 128 5.66 16.54 -10.36
CA GLY A 128 4.46 16.34 -9.57
C GLY A 128 3.24 16.77 -10.35
N VAL A 129 2.11 16.24 -9.95
CA VAL A 129 0.81 16.57 -10.50
C VAL A 129 -0.26 16.44 -9.42
N SER A 130 -1.31 17.25 -9.54
CA SER A 130 -2.47 17.25 -8.66
C SER A 130 -3.73 17.44 -9.51
N TRP A 131 -4.84 16.87 -9.06
CA TRP A 131 -6.15 17.01 -9.68
C TRP A 131 -7.09 17.85 -8.80
N GLY A 132 -8.01 18.57 -9.43
CA GLY A 132 -9.08 19.28 -8.73
C GLY A 132 -10.14 19.81 -9.69
N ASP A 133 -11.40 19.72 -9.27
CA ASP A 133 -12.56 20.35 -9.92
C ASP A 133 -12.63 21.83 -9.49
N PHE A 134 -12.45 22.74 -10.45
CA PHE A 134 -12.36 24.18 -10.19
C PHE A 134 -13.63 24.95 -10.51
N ASP A 135 -14.51 24.42 -11.35
CA ASP A 135 -15.74 25.08 -11.76
C ASP A 135 -17.02 24.45 -11.19
N GLY A 136 -16.88 23.32 -10.49
CA GLY A 136 -17.92 22.65 -9.73
C GLY A 136 -18.93 21.91 -10.61
N ASP A 137 -18.60 21.63 -11.87
CA ASP A 137 -19.50 20.93 -12.80
C ASP A 137 -19.42 19.39 -12.69
N ARG A 138 -18.66 18.93 -11.69
CA ARG A 138 -18.24 17.55 -11.44
C ARG A 138 -17.06 17.09 -12.31
N PHE A 139 -16.38 17.97 -13.05
CA PHE A 139 -15.04 17.77 -13.66
C PHE A 139 -14.12 18.98 -13.58
#